data_AF-A0A7K0S2M5-F1
#
_entry.id   AF-A0A7K0S2M5-F1
#
_cell.length_a   1.000
_cell.length_b   1.000
_cell.length_c   1.000
_cell.angle_alpha   90.00
_cell.angle_beta   90.00
_cell.angle_gamma   90.00
#
_symmetry.space_group_name_H-M   'P 1'
#
loop_
_entity.id
_entity.type
_entity.pdbx_description
1 polymer ?
#
loop_
_entity_poly.entity_id
_entity_poly.type
_entity_poly.pdbx_seq_one_letter_code
_entity_poly.pdbx_strand_id
1 'polypeptide(L)' 'MDNETIILLVGGFSVVFGVAAWIGLMAAPAWQSYGPVWQRLAGVFLSLYAVAAFMVVGVALGALVIWFWDRVSA' A
#
# COMPACT_ATOMS: atom_id res chain seq x y z
N MET A 1 18.73 -18.18 9.58
CA MET A 1 17.88 -17.00 9.36
C MET A 1 16.56 -17.32 10.04
N ASP A 2 16.20 -16.55 11.05
CA ASP A 2 15.00 -16.85 11.83
C ASP A 2 13.75 -16.40 11.08
N ASN A 3 12.64 -17.13 11.18
CA ASN A 3 11.42 -16.83 10.41
C ASN A 3 10.91 -15.42 10.73
N GLU A 4 11.05 -14.99 11.99
CA GLU A 4 10.71 -13.65 12.43
C GLU A 4 11.51 -12.57 11.69
N THR A 5 12.81 -12.80 11.47
CA THR A 5 13.67 -11.88 10.71
C THR A 5 13.19 -11.74 9.26
N ILE A 6 12.77 -12.85 8.64
CA ILE A 6 12.25 -12.83 7.26
C ILE A 6 10.98 -12.00 7.17
N ILE A 7 10.04 -12.24 8.10
CA ILE A 7 8.76 -11.52 8.15
C ILE A 7 8.98 -10.03 8.32
N LEU A 8 9.87 -9.63 9.23
CA LEU A 8 10.20 -8.23 9.47
C LEU A 8 10.86 -7.57 8.25
N LEU A 9 11.77 -8.29 7.57
CA LEU A 9 12.43 -7.79 6.37
C LEU A 9 11.42 -7.58 5.23
N VAL A 10 10.59 -8.59 4.96
CA VAL A 10 9.55 -8.54 3.93
C VAL A 10 8.52 -7.45 4.23
N GLY A 11 8.07 -7.36 5.48
CA GLY A 11 7.16 -6.31 5.93
C GLY A 11 7.76 -4.91 5.76
N GLY A 12 9.01 -4.72 6.18
CA GLY A 12 9.73 -3.46 6.03
C GLY A 12 9.84 -3.03 4.55
N PHE A 13 10.32 -3.91 3.68
CA PHE A 13 10.41 -3.60 2.24
C PHE A 13 9.05 -3.32 1.62
N SER A 14 8.02 -4.10 1.96
CA SER A 14 6.67 -3.90 1.41
C SER A 14 6.12 -2.52 1.75
N VAL A 15 6.33 -2.06 2.98
CA VAL A 15 5.91 -0.71 3.40
C VAL A 15 6.70 0.36 2.65
N VAL A 16 8.03 0.25 2.60
CA VAL A 16 8.89 1.25 1.95
C VAL A 16 8.57 1.37 0.46
N PHE A 17 8.50 0.25 -0.25
CA PHE A 17 8.16 0.25 -1.68
C PHE A 17 6.72 0.69 -1.93
N GLY A 18 5.77 0.31 -1.08
CA GLY A 18 4.39 0.76 -1.18
C GLY A 18 4.26 2.28 -1.04
N VAL A 19 4.95 2.87 -0.07
CA VAL A 19 4.98 4.34 0.11
C VAL A 19 5.70 5.02 -1.05
N ALA A 20 6.84 4.50 -1.50
CA ALA A 20 7.56 5.04 -2.66
C ALA A 20 6.70 5.01 -3.94
N ALA A 21 5.97 3.92 -4.16
CA ALA A 21 5.04 3.78 -5.29
C ALA A 21 3.90 4.80 -5.21
N TRP A 22 3.31 5.01 -4.03
CA TRP A 22 2.28 6.04 -3.85
C TRP A 22 2.83 7.45 -4.14
N ILE A 23 4.00 7.78 -3.62
CA ILE A 23 4.62 9.09 -3.84
C ILE A 23 4.87 9.30 -5.34
N GLY A 24 5.50 8.34 -6.01
CA GLY A 24 5.89 8.46 -7.42
C GLY A 24 4.72 8.39 -8.40
N LEU A 25 3.79 7.46 -8.21
CA LEU A 25 2.72 7.18 -9.17
C LEU A 25 1.44 7.98 -8.92
N MET A 26 1.21 8.46 -7.70
CA MET A 26 -0.06 9.10 -7.34
C MET A 26 0.16 10.53 -6.83
N ALA A 27 0.99 10.73 -5.81
CA ALA A 27 1.15 12.04 -5.18
C ALA A 27 1.90 13.04 -6.09
N ALA A 28 2.98 12.61 -6.75
CA ALA A 28 3.76 13.44 -7.66
C ALA A 28 2.94 13.96 -8.86
N PRO A 29 2.21 13.12 -9.63
CA PRO A 29 1.37 13.62 -10.71
C PRO A 29 0.22 14.49 -10.20
N ALA A 30 -0.44 14.11 -9.09
CA ALA A 30 -1.49 14.92 -8.49
C ALA A 30 -1.01 16.33 -8.12
N TRP A 31 0.24 16.47 -7.64
CA TRP A 31 0.81 17.77 -7.34
C TRP A 31 1.11 18.61 -8.58
N GLN A 32 1.53 17.98 -9.68
CA GLN A 32 1.88 18.69 -10.92
C GLN A 32 0.66 19.11 -11.75
N SER A 33 -0.48 18.40 -11.65
CA SER A 33 -1.65 18.67 -12.50
C SER A 33 -2.45 19.92 -12.13
N TYR A 34 -2.46 20.33 -10.85
CA TYR A 34 -3.32 21.43 -10.41
C TYR A 34 -2.59 22.78 -10.30
N GLY A 35 -3.27 23.88 -10.65
CA GLY A 35 -2.71 25.23 -10.57
C GLY A 35 -2.69 25.77 -9.13
N PRO A 36 -3.85 25.91 -8.46
CA PRO A 36 -3.93 26.40 -7.08
C PRO A 36 -3.38 25.39 -6.07
N VAL A 37 -2.58 25.87 -5.10
CA VAL A 37 -1.97 25.05 -4.04
C VAL A 37 -3.02 24.28 -3.23
N TRP A 38 -4.22 24.85 -3.03
CA TRP A 38 -5.32 24.17 -2.34
C TRP A 38 -5.86 22.95 -3.11
N GLN A 39 -5.92 23.04 -4.45
CA GLN A 39 -6.34 21.90 -5.28
C GLN A 39 -5.28 20.79 -5.29
N ARG A 40 -4.00 21.14 -5.22
CA ARG A 40 -2.90 20.16 -5.08
C ARG A 40 -3.00 19.39 -3.76
N LEU A 41 -3.24 20.10 -2.65
CA LEU A 41 -3.46 19.49 -1.34
C LEU A 41 -4.66 18.54 -1.33
N ALA A 42 -5.79 18.97 -1.91
CA ALA A 42 -6.97 18.11 -2.04
C ALA A 42 -6.69 16.87 -2.92
N GLY A 43 -5.96 17.03 -4.02
CA GLY A 43 -5.58 15.93 -4.92
C GLY A 43 -4.67 14.89 -4.25
N VAL A 44 -3.67 15.34 -3.48
CA VAL A 44 -2.80 14.45 -2.69
C VAL A 44 -3.56 13.79 -1.55
N PHE A 45 -4.47 14.51 -0.88
CA PHE A 45 -5.31 13.92 0.15
C PHE A 45 -6.22 12.82 -0.41
N LEU A 46 -6.81 13.05 -1.60
CA LEU A 46 -7.64 12.05 -2.26
C LEU A 46 -6.83 10.82 -2.68
N SER A 47 -5.54 10.96 -2.99
CA SER A 47 -4.72 9.80 -3.35
C SER A 47 -4.39 8.91 -2.15
N LEU A 48 -4.46 9.42 -0.91
CA LEU A 48 -4.39 8.59 0.30
C LEU A 48 -5.56 7.60 0.38
N TYR A 49 -6.74 7.97 -0.11
CA TYR A 49 -7.89 7.06 -0.17
C TYR A 49 -7.57 5.83 -1.05
N ALA A 50 -6.88 6.03 -2.18
CA ALA A 50 -6.47 4.91 -3.04
C ALA A 50 -5.52 3.96 -2.30
N VAL A 51 -4.53 4.49 -1.57
CA VAL A 51 -3.62 3.66 -0.75
C VAL A 51 -4.38 2.90 0.32
N ALA A 52 -5.29 3.57 1.03
CA ALA A 52 -6.10 2.93 2.05
C ALA A 52 -6.95 1.79 1.46
N ALA A 53 -7.56 2.00 0.29
CA ALA A 53 -8.31 0.96 -0.41
C ALA A 53 -7.41 -0.23 -0.78
N PHE A 54 -6.22 0.00 -1.35
CA PHE A 54 -5.27 -1.07 -1.67
C PHE A 54 -4.77 -1.80 -0.42
N MET A 55 -4.56 -1.12 0.70
CA MET A 55 -4.20 -1.75 1.97
C MET A 55 -5.33 -2.66 2.47
N VAL A 56 -6.58 -2.18 2.45
CA VAL A 56 -7.74 -2.99 2.87
C VAL A 56 -7.87 -4.24 2.01
N VAL A 57 -7.75 -4.09 0.68
CA VAL A 57 -7.78 -5.24 -0.24
C VAL A 57 -6.63 -6.20 0.03
N GLY A 58 -5.40 -5.70 0.21
CA GLY A 58 -4.23 -6.53 0.50
C GLY A 58 -4.38 -7.31 1.81
N VAL A 59 -4.85 -6.67 2.87
CA VAL A 59 -5.14 -7.32 4.16
C VAL A 59 -6.25 -8.35 4.03
N ALA A 60 -7.34 -8.02 3.31
CA ALA A 60 -8.45 -8.94 3.09
C ALA A 60 -8.00 -10.18 2.31
N LEU A 61 -7.20 -10.02 1.26
CA LEU A 61 -6.63 -11.12 0.49
C LEU A 61 -5.66 -11.96 1.33
N GLY A 62 -4.79 -11.33 2.11
CA GLY A 62 -3.88 -12.03 3.02
C GLY A 62 -4.64 -12.84 4.08
N ALA A 63 -5.66 -12.26 4.69
CA ALA A 63 -6.54 -12.94 5.63
C ALA A 63 -7.30 -14.11 4.98
N LEU A 64 -7.75 -13.94 3.73
CA LEU A 64 -8.39 -15.00 2.96
C LEU A 64 -7.43 -16.18 2.73
N VAL A 65 -6.18 -15.92 2.35
CA VAL A 65 -5.17 -16.97 2.18
C VAL A 65 -4.93 -17.73 3.49
N ILE A 66 -4.82 -17.03 4.62
CA ILE A 66 -4.66 -17.66 5.94
C ILE A 66 -5.90 -18.52 6.28
N TRP A 67 -7.10 -18.02 5.99
CA TRP A 67 -8.35 -18.74 6.27
C TRP A 67 -8.47 -20.04 5.45
N PHE A 68 -8.02 -20.02 4.19
CA PHE A 68 -8.04 -21.20 3.32
C PHE A 68 -6.79 -22.07 3.44
N TRP A 69 -5.83 -21.73 4.30
CA TRP A 69 -4.53 -22.40 4.37
C TRP A 69 -4.66 -23.91 4.52
N ASP A 70 -5.49 -24.37 5.47
CA ASP A 70 -5.74 -25.79 5.72
C ASP A 70 -6.27 -26.56 4.50
N ARG A 71 -6.98 -25.89 3.59
CA ARG A 71 -7.52 -26.49 2.36
C ARG A 71 -6.51 -26.49 1.21
N VAL A 72 -5.55 -25.57 1.23
CA VAL A 72 -4.53 -25.40 0.19
C VAL A 72 -3.29 -26.24 0.51
N SER A 73 -3.01 -26.50 1.79
CA SER A 73 -1.85 -27.27 2.24
C SER A 73 -2.08 -28.79 2.38
N ALA A 74 -3.30 -29.27 2.10
CA ALA A 74 -3.68 -30.68 2.12
C ALA A 74 -3.53 -31.32 0.73
#